data_AF-A0A847Q3Z9-F1
#
_entry.id   AF-A0A847Q3Z9-F1
#
_cell.length_a   1.000
_cell.length_b   1.000
_cell.length_c   1.000
_cell.angle_alpha   90.00
_cell.angle_beta   90.00
_cell.angle_gamma   90.00
#
_symmetry.space_group_name_H-M   'P 1'
#
loop_
_entity.id
_entity.type
_entity.pdbx_description
1 polymer ?
#
loop_
_entity_poly.entity_id
_entity_poly.type
_entity_poly.pdbx_seq_one_letter_code
_entity_poly.pdbx_strand_id
1 'polypeptide(L)'
;MSRKWMPPRAALEEIASRFGTPVHIYDGQGMAENALRFLGAFSWNKGFRQFFAVKATPTPAILELLHGLGMGMDCSSLAELELCRRMGIPGSDIMFTSNDTSAGEYRLAAGMGAVVNLDDSGHIDFLRETAGLPRLLCLRFNPGDPDTGNSIIGHPREAKFGMPCDQLLEAYRRLAGLGVERFGLHTMIVSNELNPDAFTAVAEMMFRLAVRVRDETGVSVEFVNLG
;
A
#
# COMPACT_ATOMS: atom_id res chain seq x y z
N MET A 1 -16.34 16.45 -13.50
CA MET A 1 -16.69 16.33 -12.07
C MET A 1 -17.44 15.02 -11.87
N SER A 2 -17.03 14.17 -10.92
CA SER A 2 -17.84 13.00 -10.57
C SER A 2 -19.16 13.49 -9.96
N ARG A 3 -20.28 13.04 -10.51
CA ARG A 3 -21.60 13.35 -9.98
C ARG A 3 -21.74 12.53 -8.70
N LYS A 4 -21.57 13.15 -7.53
CA LYS A 4 -21.78 12.47 -6.25
C LYS A 4 -23.24 12.03 -6.18
N TRP A 5 -23.49 10.73 -6.13
CA TRP A 5 -24.81 10.19 -5.87
C TRP A 5 -25.24 10.57 -4.45
N MET A 6 -26.51 10.90 -4.30
CA MET A 6 -27.10 11.17 -3.00
C MET A 6 -28.46 10.47 -2.95
N PRO A 7 -28.77 9.72 -1.88
CA PRO A 7 -30.08 9.12 -1.72
C PRO A 7 -31.18 10.20 -1.74
N PRO A 8 -32.37 9.92 -2.28
CA PRO A 8 -33.51 10.81 -2.16
C PRO A 8 -33.83 11.11 -0.69
N ARG A 9 -34.40 12.29 -0.41
CA ARG A 9 -34.75 12.74 0.95
C ARG A 9 -35.56 11.69 1.74
N ALA A 10 -36.55 11.06 1.10
CA ALA A 10 -37.37 10.03 1.74
C ALA A 10 -36.53 8.82 2.22
N ALA A 11 -35.55 8.39 1.43
CA ALA A 11 -34.64 7.30 1.83
C ALA A 11 -33.73 7.74 2.99
N LEU A 12 -33.26 8.99 3.00
CA LEU A 12 -32.49 9.53 4.12
C LEU A 12 -33.31 9.58 5.42
N GLU A 13 -34.59 9.97 5.35
CA GLU A 13 -35.51 9.97 6.49
C GLU A 13 -35.78 8.55 7.01
N GLU A 14 -35.95 7.57 6.11
CA GLU A 14 -36.09 6.16 6.48
C GLU A 14 -34.84 5.63 7.18
N ILE A 15 -33.66 5.89 6.62
CA ILE A 15 -32.38 5.48 7.22
C ILE A 15 -32.21 6.12 8.60
N ALA A 16 -32.47 7.43 8.73
CA ALA A 16 -32.39 8.14 10.00
C ALA A 16 -33.38 7.57 11.04
N SER A 17 -34.60 7.23 10.62
CA SER A 17 -35.60 6.62 11.50
C SER A 17 -35.21 5.19 11.92
N ARG A 18 -34.58 4.41 11.04
CA ARG A 18 -34.24 3.00 11.29
C ARG A 18 -32.95 2.83 12.09
N PHE A 19 -31.93 3.64 11.81
CA PHE A 19 -30.59 3.47 12.37
C PHE A 19 -30.19 4.59 13.35
N GLY A 20 -31.01 5.64 13.48
CA GLY A 20 -30.68 6.82 14.27
C GLY A 20 -29.67 7.74 13.58
N THR A 21 -29.31 8.84 14.25
CA THR A 21 -28.30 9.79 13.77
C THR A 21 -27.26 10.12 14.86
N PRO A 22 -25.99 10.38 14.49
CA PRO A 22 -25.44 10.41 13.12
C PRO A 22 -25.31 9.01 12.50
N VAL A 23 -25.45 8.93 11.17
CA VAL A 23 -25.30 7.70 10.38
C VAL A 23 -24.41 7.95 9.16
N HIS A 24 -23.53 7.01 8.85
CA HIS A 24 -22.75 7.00 7.62
C HIS A 24 -23.43 6.13 6.57
N ILE A 25 -23.57 6.66 5.36
CA ILE A 25 -24.17 5.98 4.21
C ILE A 25 -23.09 5.83 3.14
N TYR A 26 -22.87 4.60 2.69
CA TYR A 26 -21.92 4.27 1.64
C TYR A 26 -22.66 3.84 0.37
N ASP A 27 -22.24 4.38 -0.78
CA ASP A 27 -22.74 3.98 -2.09
C ASP A 27 -21.90 2.81 -2.63
N GLY A 28 -22.30 1.58 -2.31
CA GLY A 28 -21.59 0.39 -2.75
C GLY A 28 -21.49 0.27 -4.28
N GLN A 29 -22.53 0.69 -5.01
CA GLN A 29 -22.51 0.66 -6.47
C GLN A 29 -21.48 1.66 -7.01
N GLY A 30 -21.51 2.91 -6.54
CA GLY A 30 -20.54 3.92 -6.93
C GLY A 30 -19.10 3.53 -6.58
N MET A 31 -18.88 2.84 -5.46
CA MET A 31 -17.57 2.28 -5.09
C MET A 31 -17.11 1.20 -6.07
N ALA A 32 -17.99 0.26 -6.44
CA ALA A 32 -17.69 -0.79 -7.42
C ALA A 32 -17.39 -0.21 -8.81
N GLU A 33 -18.17 0.75 -9.29
CA GLU A 33 -17.94 1.42 -10.56
C GLU A 33 -16.60 2.17 -10.60
N ASN A 34 -16.25 2.85 -9.50
CA ASN A 34 -14.95 3.52 -9.37
C ASN A 34 -13.80 2.51 -9.39
N ALA A 35 -13.92 1.42 -8.64
CA ALA A 35 -12.93 0.34 -8.59
C ALA A 35 -12.69 -0.27 -9.98
N LEU A 36 -13.78 -0.64 -10.68
CA LEU A 36 -13.70 -1.23 -12.02
C LEU A 36 -13.11 -0.27 -13.05
N ARG A 37 -13.48 1.02 -13.01
CA ARG A 37 -12.89 2.03 -13.89
C ARG A 37 -11.39 2.18 -13.66
N PHE A 38 -10.96 2.17 -12.40
CA PHE A 38 -9.55 2.25 -12.04
C PHE A 38 -8.78 1.02 -12.54
N LEU A 39 -9.27 -0.19 -12.25
CA LEU A 39 -8.68 -1.44 -12.77
C LEU A 39 -8.63 -1.44 -14.31
N GLY A 40 -9.68 -0.95 -14.97
CA GLY A 40 -9.76 -0.83 -16.43
C GLY A 40 -8.67 0.07 -17.02
N ALA A 41 -8.28 1.14 -16.33
CA ALA A 41 -7.22 2.05 -16.77
C ALA A 41 -5.83 1.37 -16.83
N PHE A 42 -5.63 0.30 -16.06
CA PHE A 42 -4.39 -0.47 -16.02
C PHE A 42 -4.49 -1.84 -16.72
N SER A 43 -5.60 -2.13 -17.41
CA SER A 43 -5.85 -3.42 -18.08
C SER A 43 -4.80 -3.82 -19.13
N TRP A 44 -4.03 -2.86 -19.65
CA TRP A 44 -2.91 -3.09 -20.57
C TRP A 44 -1.72 -3.81 -19.90
N ASN A 45 -1.58 -3.70 -18.58
CA ASN A 45 -0.54 -4.37 -17.80
C ASN A 45 -1.13 -5.59 -17.08
N LYS A 46 -0.88 -6.79 -17.59
CA LYS A 46 -1.36 -8.06 -17.00
C LYS A 46 -0.84 -8.34 -15.59
N GLY A 47 0.27 -7.71 -15.20
CA GLY A 47 0.84 -7.82 -13.85
C GLY A 47 0.37 -6.73 -12.89
N PHE A 48 -0.47 -5.78 -13.35
CA PHE A 48 -0.96 -4.72 -12.50
C PHE A 48 -1.85 -5.27 -11.39
N ARG A 49 -1.70 -4.68 -10.19
CA ARG A 49 -2.52 -5.02 -9.05
C ARG A 49 -2.80 -3.79 -8.20
N GLN A 50 -4.08 -3.58 -7.88
CA GLN A 50 -4.48 -2.54 -6.94
C GLN A 50 -4.62 -3.15 -5.54
N PHE A 51 -3.97 -2.53 -4.56
CA PHE A 51 -4.21 -2.80 -3.15
C PHE A 51 -5.00 -1.63 -2.54
N PHE A 52 -6.17 -1.89 -1.98
CA PHE A 52 -6.96 -0.86 -1.31
C PHE A 52 -6.36 -0.54 0.05
N ALA A 53 -6.05 0.73 0.30
CA ALA A 53 -5.55 1.19 1.59
C ALA A 53 -6.64 1.05 2.66
N VAL A 54 -6.54 0.03 3.51
CA VAL A 54 -7.58 -0.35 4.49
C VAL A 54 -7.89 0.80 5.45
N LYS A 55 -6.86 1.56 5.83
CA LYS A 55 -6.96 2.77 6.67
C LYS A 55 -7.96 3.81 6.18
N ALA A 56 -8.25 3.84 4.87
CA ALA A 56 -9.20 4.78 4.30
C ALA A 56 -10.63 4.51 4.77
N THR A 57 -11.04 3.24 4.84
CA THR A 57 -12.37 2.82 5.31
C THR A 57 -12.36 1.34 5.71
N PRO A 58 -11.98 1.00 6.97
CA PRO A 58 -11.81 -0.39 7.43
C PRO A 58 -13.16 -1.06 7.77
N THR A 59 -14.10 -1.05 6.82
CA THR A 59 -15.45 -1.62 6.98
C THR A 59 -15.54 -2.97 6.25
N PRO A 60 -15.84 -4.09 6.95
CA PRO A 60 -15.82 -5.43 6.35
C PRO A 60 -16.59 -5.55 5.03
N ALA A 61 -17.82 -5.03 4.96
CA ALA A 61 -18.63 -5.12 3.75
C ALA A 61 -18.02 -4.36 2.55
N ILE A 62 -17.27 -3.28 2.80
CA ILE A 62 -16.55 -2.53 1.76
C ILE A 62 -15.31 -3.30 1.31
N LEU A 63 -14.55 -3.86 2.25
CA LEU A 63 -13.37 -4.65 1.93
C LEU A 63 -13.76 -5.92 1.15
N GLU A 64 -14.87 -6.56 1.51
CA GLU A 64 -15.42 -7.73 0.80
C GLU A 64 -15.82 -7.35 -0.64
N LEU A 65 -16.52 -6.23 -0.81
CA LEU A 65 -16.87 -5.71 -2.14
C LEU A 65 -15.63 -5.49 -3.02
N LEU A 66 -14.61 -4.80 -2.49
CA LEU A 66 -13.41 -4.46 -3.28
C LEU A 66 -12.53 -5.68 -3.54
N HIS A 67 -12.40 -6.60 -2.57
CA HIS A 67 -11.69 -7.87 -2.76
C HIS A 67 -12.39 -8.74 -3.81
N GLY A 68 -13.72 -8.81 -3.79
CA GLY A 68 -14.53 -9.52 -4.78
C GLY A 68 -14.37 -8.99 -6.21
N LEU A 69 -13.92 -7.74 -6.37
CA LEU A 69 -13.58 -7.13 -7.67
C LEU A 69 -12.11 -7.35 -8.07
N GLY A 70 -11.33 -8.07 -7.27
CA GLY A 70 -9.94 -8.43 -7.56
C GLY A 70 -8.88 -7.49 -6.95
N MET A 71 -9.26 -6.55 -6.10
CA MET A 71 -8.30 -5.71 -5.37
C MET A 71 -7.71 -6.45 -4.17
N GLY A 72 -6.41 -6.24 -3.90
CA GLY A 72 -5.78 -6.62 -2.64
C GLY A 72 -6.05 -5.60 -1.53
N MET A 73 -5.44 -5.82 -0.36
CA MET A 73 -5.54 -4.95 0.81
C MET A 73 -4.16 -4.46 1.23
N ASP A 74 -3.98 -3.15 1.36
CA ASP A 74 -2.80 -2.57 1.99
C ASP A 74 -3.11 -2.25 3.45
N CYS A 75 -2.51 -3.03 4.34
CA CYS A 75 -2.65 -2.93 5.78
C CYS A 75 -1.45 -2.19 6.37
N SER A 76 -1.67 -1.41 7.40
CA SER A 76 -0.66 -0.59 8.08
C SER A 76 -0.63 -0.80 9.59
N SER A 77 -1.48 -1.67 10.13
CA SER A 77 -1.53 -2.00 11.56
C SER A 77 -1.96 -3.43 11.85
N LEU A 78 -1.69 -3.89 13.08
CA LEU A 78 -2.18 -5.18 13.59
C LEU A 78 -3.70 -5.34 13.46
N ALA A 79 -4.47 -4.28 13.72
CA ALA A 79 -5.92 -4.32 13.66
C ALA A 79 -6.43 -4.57 12.23
N GLU A 80 -5.77 -3.97 11.24
CA GLU A 80 -6.12 -4.14 9.82
C GLU A 80 -5.72 -5.53 9.30
N LEU A 81 -4.55 -6.05 9.72
CA LEU A 81 -4.15 -7.43 9.44
C LEU A 81 -5.15 -8.44 10.03
N GLU A 82 -5.54 -8.24 11.29
CA GLU A 82 -6.50 -9.09 11.99
C GLU A 82 -7.89 -9.03 11.35
N LEU A 83 -8.32 -7.85 10.90
CA LEU A 83 -9.55 -7.66 10.13
C LEU A 83 -9.52 -8.50 8.84
N CYS A 84 -8.47 -8.35 8.03
CA CYS A 84 -8.31 -9.11 6.78
C CYS A 84 -8.24 -10.62 7.04
N ARG A 85 -7.54 -11.05 8.10
CA ARG A 85 -7.45 -12.45 8.51
C ARG A 85 -8.82 -13.03 8.86
N ARG A 86 -9.63 -12.31 9.63
CA ARG A 86 -10.99 -12.75 10.02
C ARG A 86 -11.95 -12.82 8.83
N MET A 87 -11.73 -11.98 7.83
CA MET A 87 -12.47 -12.01 6.57
C MET A 87 -12.01 -13.14 5.63
N GLY A 88 -10.91 -13.84 5.94
CA GLY A 88 -10.36 -14.90 5.10
C GLY A 88 -9.62 -14.40 3.86
N ILE A 89 -9.18 -13.13 3.85
CA ILE A 89 -8.38 -12.59 2.75
C ILE A 89 -6.99 -13.27 2.78
N PRO A 90 -6.54 -13.90 1.68
CA PRO A 90 -5.27 -14.61 1.66
C PRO A 90 -4.11 -13.62 1.74
N GLY A 91 -3.02 -13.97 2.44
CA GLY A 91 -1.89 -13.04 2.58
C GLY A 91 -1.21 -12.69 1.26
N SER A 92 -1.30 -13.54 0.23
CA SER A 92 -0.89 -13.18 -1.12
C SER A 92 -1.56 -11.92 -1.65
N ASP A 93 -2.71 -11.55 -1.08
CA ASP A 93 -3.53 -10.39 -1.45
C ASP A 93 -3.31 -9.21 -0.50
N ILE A 94 -2.32 -9.29 0.39
CA ILE A 94 -2.05 -8.29 1.41
C ILE A 94 -0.64 -7.71 1.24
N MET A 95 -0.58 -6.38 1.11
CA MET A 95 0.62 -5.60 1.41
C MET A 95 0.55 -5.19 2.88
N PHE A 96 1.67 -5.27 3.58
CA PHE A 96 1.80 -4.73 4.93
C PHE A 96 2.80 -3.57 4.93
N THR A 97 2.28 -2.34 4.91
CA THR A 97 3.01 -1.08 4.80
C THR A 97 2.93 -0.31 6.12
N SER A 98 3.74 -0.73 7.10
CA SER A 98 3.90 -0.09 8.41
C SER A 98 5.29 0.52 8.56
N ASN A 99 5.40 1.60 9.34
CA ASN A 99 6.65 2.33 9.58
C ASN A 99 7.20 2.15 11.00
N ASP A 100 6.36 1.81 11.97
CA ASP A 100 6.75 1.50 13.35
C ASP A 100 6.15 0.15 13.71
N THR A 101 6.83 -0.90 13.24
CA THR A 101 6.26 -2.25 13.23
C THR A 101 6.69 -3.04 14.45
N SER A 102 5.71 -3.51 15.21
CA SER A 102 5.92 -4.39 16.36
C SER A 102 6.21 -5.84 15.96
N ALA A 103 6.79 -6.62 16.88
CA ALA A 103 7.00 -8.05 16.68
C ALA A 103 5.69 -8.82 16.44
N GLY A 104 4.57 -8.37 17.04
CA GLY A 104 3.26 -8.98 16.83
C GLY A 104 2.76 -8.81 15.40
N GLU A 105 2.98 -7.62 14.82
CA GLU A 105 2.63 -7.32 13.45
C GLU A 105 3.47 -8.10 12.45
N TYR A 106 4.79 -8.17 12.64
CA TYR A 106 5.65 -8.98 11.77
C TYR A 106 5.26 -10.45 11.79
N ARG A 107 5.02 -11.03 12.97
CA ARG A 107 4.60 -12.44 13.08
C ARG A 107 3.28 -12.69 12.38
N LEU A 108 2.30 -11.79 12.53
CA LEU A 108 1.00 -11.95 11.89
C LEU A 108 1.11 -11.81 10.37
N ALA A 109 1.76 -10.76 9.88
CA ALA A 109 1.95 -10.53 8.45
C ALA A 109 2.69 -11.70 7.78
N ALA A 110 3.82 -12.13 8.36
CA ALA A 110 4.59 -13.27 7.86
C ALA A 110 3.80 -14.58 7.93
N GLY A 111 3.09 -14.83 9.03
CA GLY A 111 2.26 -16.02 9.21
C GLY A 111 1.08 -16.10 8.23
N MET A 112 0.57 -14.95 7.77
CA MET A 112 -0.44 -14.88 6.70
C MET A 112 0.16 -15.06 5.31
N GLY A 113 1.47 -14.83 5.15
CA GLY A 113 2.12 -14.73 3.84
C GLY A 113 1.90 -13.37 3.16
N ALA A 114 1.63 -12.32 3.94
CA ALA A 114 1.58 -10.95 3.45
C ALA A 114 2.96 -10.48 2.99
N VAL A 115 2.99 -9.60 1.99
CA VAL A 115 4.23 -8.97 1.56
C VAL A 115 4.53 -7.83 2.49
N VAL A 116 5.59 -8.00 3.27
CA VAL A 116 6.08 -6.98 4.21
C VAL A 116 6.85 -5.91 3.43
N ASN A 117 6.43 -4.67 3.61
CA ASN A 117 7.11 -3.48 3.10
C ASN A 117 7.92 -2.84 4.22
N LEU A 118 9.24 -2.92 4.10
CA LEU A 118 10.18 -2.44 5.11
C LEU A 118 10.42 -0.95 4.93
N ASP A 119 10.06 -0.18 5.96
CA ASP A 119 10.20 1.28 5.96
C ASP A 119 11.63 1.75 6.29
N ASP A 120 12.34 1.00 7.15
CA ASP A 120 13.69 1.33 7.63
C ASP A 120 14.61 0.09 7.65
N SER A 121 15.85 0.24 7.17
CA SER A 121 16.83 -0.88 7.12
C SER A 121 17.26 -1.38 8.51
N GLY A 122 17.09 -0.58 9.55
CA GLY A 122 17.32 -0.94 10.95
C GLY A 122 16.38 -2.03 11.45
N HIS A 123 15.23 -2.23 10.80
CA HIS A 123 14.29 -3.30 11.14
C HIS A 123 14.65 -4.66 10.50
N ILE A 124 15.70 -4.77 9.68
CA ILE A 124 16.09 -6.05 9.05
C ILE A 124 16.35 -7.14 10.10
N ASP A 125 17.18 -6.85 11.10
CA ASP A 125 17.52 -7.85 12.14
C ASP A 125 16.31 -8.15 13.02
N PHE A 126 15.55 -7.11 13.38
CA PHE A 126 14.36 -7.27 14.20
C PHE A 126 13.30 -8.12 13.50
N LEU A 127 13.05 -7.91 12.20
CA LEU A 127 12.17 -8.78 11.40
C LEU A 127 12.71 -10.22 11.37
N ARG A 128 14.01 -10.40 11.10
CA ARG A 128 14.64 -11.72 11.06
C ARG A 128 14.48 -12.48 12.37
N GLU A 129 14.68 -11.81 13.50
CA GLU A 129 14.57 -12.41 14.85
C GLU A 129 13.13 -12.68 15.27
N THR A 130 12.17 -11.86 14.82
CA THR A 130 10.78 -11.95 15.29
C THR A 130 9.90 -12.89 14.46
N ALA A 131 10.08 -12.89 13.13
CA ALA A 131 9.24 -13.62 12.20
C ALA A 131 10.03 -14.40 11.13
N GLY A 132 11.35 -14.20 11.05
CA GLY A 132 12.16 -14.67 9.94
C GLY A 132 12.08 -13.74 8.73
N LEU A 133 13.02 -13.88 7.80
CA LEU A 133 12.96 -13.14 6.53
C LEU A 133 12.08 -13.90 5.53
N PRO A 134 11.00 -13.29 5.00
CA PRO A 134 10.20 -13.91 3.96
C PRO A 134 10.98 -13.96 2.64
N ARG A 135 10.59 -14.86 1.74
CA ARG A 135 11.21 -14.96 0.41
C ARG A 135 11.04 -13.70 -0.44
N LEU A 136 9.94 -12.97 -0.21
CA LEU A 136 9.62 -11.70 -0.87
C LEU A 136 9.56 -10.58 0.17
N LEU A 137 10.37 -9.54 -0.02
CA LEU A 137 10.30 -8.29 0.72
C LEU A 137 10.14 -7.10 -0.22
N CYS A 138 9.36 -6.12 0.21
CA CYS A 138 9.30 -4.81 -0.42
C CYS A 138 10.08 -3.81 0.43
N LEU A 139 10.79 -2.85 -0.18
CA LEU A 139 11.50 -1.80 0.55
C LEU A 139 10.96 -0.43 0.14
N ARG A 140 10.71 0.44 1.13
CA ARG A 140 10.24 1.80 0.89
C ARG A 140 11.40 2.75 0.65
N PHE A 141 11.38 3.39 -0.51
CA PHE A 141 12.26 4.48 -0.88
C PHE A 141 11.68 5.84 -0.47
N ASN A 142 12.55 6.68 0.08
CA ASN A 142 12.33 8.10 0.28
C ASN A 142 13.23 8.91 -0.67
N PRO A 143 12.66 9.69 -1.62
CA PRO A 143 13.44 10.50 -2.55
C PRO A 143 14.13 11.71 -1.91
N GLY A 144 13.71 12.16 -0.72
CA GLY A 144 14.33 13.27 0.02
C GLY A 144 14.30 14.64 -0.68
N ASP A 145 13.62 14.78 -1.83
CA ASP A 145 13.61 16.00 -2.63
C ASP A 145 12.34 16.84 -2.36
N PRO A 146 12.46 18.12 -1.90
CA PRO A 146 11.33 19.01 -1.62
C PRO A 146 10.34 19.21 -2.78
N ASP A 147 10.73 18.99 -4.03
CA ASP A 147 9.89 19.26 -5.22
C ASP A 147 8.98 18.08 -5.63
N THR A 148 9.03 16.96 -4.89
CA THR A 148 8.26 15.72 -5.19
C THR A 148 7.14 15.42 -4.21
N GLY A 149 6.93 16.26 -3.19
CA GLY A 149 5.83 16.13 -2.22
C GLY A 149 4.76 17.20 -2.38
N ASN A 150 3.55 16.94 -1.88
CA ASN A 150 2.49 17.93 -1.79
C ASN A 150 2.18 18.31 -0.34
N SER A 151 1.46 19.42 -0.13
CA SER A 151 1.20 20.03 1.17
C SER A 151 0.45 19.16 2.18
N ILE A 152 0.02 17.95 1.78
CA ILE A 152 -0.78 17.02 2.58
C ILE A 152 0.08 15.90 3.17
N ILE A 153 1.16 15.46 2.51
CA ILE A 153 2.09 14.45 3.03
C ILE A 153 3.27 15.07 3.80
N GLY A 154 3.49 16.38 3.67
CA GLY A 154 4.64 17.09 4.24
C GLY A 154 5.85 17.06 3.29
N HIS A 155 6.92 17.78 3.62
CA HIS A 155 8.12 17.83 2.78
C HIS A 155 8.94 16.53 2.91
N PRO A 156 9.38 15.88 1.81
CA PRO A 156 10.12 14.61 1.85
C PRO A 156 11.40 14.59 2.70
N ARG A 157 12.02 15.75 2.96
CA ARG A 157 13.16 15.88 3.90
C ARG A 157 12.79 15.75 5.38
N GLU A 158 11.53 16.02 5.71
CA GLU A 158 10.95 15.85 7.04
C GLU A 158 10.13 14.56 7.14
N ALA A 159 9.95 13.86 6.01
CA ALA A 159 9.20 12.62 5.97
C ALA A 159 9.98 11.52 6.70
N LYS A 160 9.45 11.15 7.86
CA LYS A 160 9.92 10.05 8.73
C LYS A 160 9.86 8.64 8.08
N PHE A 161 9.53 8.55 6.80
CA PHE A 161 9.13 7.31 6.16
C PHE A 161 10.09 6.93 5.03
N GLY A 162 10.51 5.68 5.00
CA GLY A 162 11.34 5.14 3.92
C GLY A 162 12.81 5.49 4.04
N MET A 163 13.60 4.79 3.23
CA MET A 163 15.06 4.87 3.21
C MET A 163 15.54 5.83 2.11
N PRO A 164 16.51 6.73 2.39
CA PRO A 164 17.28 7.40 1.35
C PRO A 164 17.98 6.40 0.44
N CYS A 165 18.35 6.83 -0.76
CA CYS A 165 18.85 5.92 -1.81
C CYS A 165 20.04 5.06 -1.36
N ASP A 166 21.01 5.62 -0.65
CA ASP A 166 22.21 4.88 -0.25
C ASP A 166 21.90 3.79 0.79
N GLN A 167 21.03 4.09 1.76
CA GLN A 167 20.53 3.13 2.74
C GLN A 167 19.70 2.04 2.07
N LEU A 168 18.87 2.41 1.09
CA LEU A 168 18.05 1.47 0.33
C LEU A 168 18.92 0.46 -0.45
N LEU A 169 19.94 0.94 -1.17
CA LEU A 169 20.85 0.08 -1.93
C LEU A 169 21.61 -0.88 -1.03
N GLU A 170 22.06 -0.42 0.13
CA GLU A 170 22.72 -1.28 1.12
C GLU A 170 21.76 -2.32 1.71
N ALA A 171 20.51 -1.93 1.98
CA ALA A 171 19.48 -2.85 2.45
C ALA A 171 19.21 -3.97 1.43
N TYR A 172 19.16 -3.67 0.13
CA TYR A 172 19.02 -4.69 -0.91
C TYR A 172 20.20 -5.67 -0.92
N ARG A 173 21.46 -5.19 -0.89
CA ARG A 173 22.65 -6.06 -0.84
C ARG A 173 22.61 -6.98 0.38
N ARG A 174 22.32 -6.39 1.55
CA ARG A 174 22.26 -7.10 2.81
C ARG A 174 21.19 -8.18 2.81
N LEU A 175 19.97 -7.86 2.40
CA LEU A 175 18.86 -8.82 2.38
C LEU A 175 19.11 -9.96 1.38
N ALA A 176 19.70 -9.66 0.23
CA ALA A 176 20.11 -10.70 -0.72
C ALA A 176 21.18 -11.62 -0.12
N GLY A 177 22.19 -11.07 0.56
CA GLY A 177 23.21 -11.85 1.29
C GLY A 177 22.65 -12.66 2.46
N LEU A 178 21.49 -12.27 3.01
CA LEU A 178 20.75 -13.00 4.05
C LEU A 178 19.76 -14.02 3.49
N GLY A 179 19.67 -14.19 2.17
CA GLY A 179 18.87 -15.23 1.52
C GLY A 179 17.47 -14.81 1.09
N VAL A 180 17.14 -13.51 1.08
CA VAL A 180 15.90 -13.04 0.46
C VAL A 180 16.04 -13.14 -1.07
N GLU A 181 15.02 -13.70 -1.72
CA GLU A 181 15.10 -14.09 -3.13
C GLU A 181 14.38 -13.12 -4.07
N ARG A 182 13.31 -12.50 -3.59
CA ARG A 182 12.38 -11.69 -4.38
C ARG A 182 12.19 -10.33 -3.74
N PHE A 183 12.08 -9.30 -4.58
CA PHE A 183 12.16 -7.92 -4.12
C PHE A 183 11.15 -7.01 -4.80
N GLY A 184 10.41 -6.25 -3.98
CA GLY A 184 9.58 -5.13 -4.41
C GLY A 184 10.23 -3.79 -4.04
N LEU A 185 9.90 -2.75 -4.81
CA LEU A 185 10.29 -1.38 -4.51
C LEU A 185 9.01 -0.55 -4.29
N HIS A 186 8.96 0.23 -3.23
CA HIS A 186 7.78 1.03 -2.89
C HIS A 186 8.14 2.50 -2.67
N THR A 187 7.26 3.41 -3.05
CA THR A 187 7.25 4.78 -2.52
C THR A 187 5.81 5.28 -2.40
N MET A 188 5.58 6.22 -1.50
CA MET A 188 4.29 6.90 -1.36
C MET A 188 4.56 8.36 -1.03
N ILE A 189 4.46 9.23 -2.04
CA ILE A 189 4.85 10.64 -1.98
C ILE A 189 3.74 11.62 -2.36
N VAL A 190 2.59 11.12 -2.81
CA VAL A 190 1.44 11.93 -3.22
C VAL A 190 0.17 11.56 -2.44
N SER A 191 -0.58 12.56 -1.97
CA SER A 191 -1.92 12.38 -1.40
C SER A 191 -2.84 13.49 -1.87
N ASN A 192 -4.05 13.14 -2.31
CA ASN A 192 -4.99 14.11 -2.87
C ASN A 192 -4.34 14.97 -3.99
N GLU A 193 -3.50 14.33 -4.79
CA GLU A 193 -2.81 14.94 -5.91
C GLU A 193 -3.74 15.01 -7.12
N LEU A 194 -3.80 16.18 -7.76
CA LEU A 194 -4.66 16.44 -8.91
C LEU A 194 -3.85 16.62 -10.20
N ASN A 195 -2.53 16.77 -10.09
CA ASN A 195 -1.63 16.89 -11.21
C ASN A 195 -1.17 15.50 -11.71
N PRO A 196 -1.59 15.03 -12.90
CA PRO A 196 -1.12 13.76 -13.46
C PRO A 196 0.38 13.73 -13.76
N ASP A 197 1.01 14.89 -14.00
CA ASP A 197 2.44 14.96 -14.30
C ASP A 197 3.29 14.58 -13.08
N ALA A 198 2.78 14.85 -11.86
CA ALA A 198 3.43 14.42 -10.63
C ALA A 198 3.56 12.89 -10.59
N PHE A 199 2.48 12.16 -10.86
CA PHE A 199 2.50 10.69 -10.91
C PHE A 199 3.45 10.14 -11.97
N THR A 200 3.54 10.79 -13.14
CA THR A 200 4.47 10.41 -14.20
C THR A 200 5.92 10.58 -13.75
N ALA A 201 6.24 11.72 -13.12
CA ALA A 201 7.56 11.97 -12.56
C ALA A 201 7.94 10.94 -11.47
N VAL A 202 7.02 10.59 -10.57
CA VAL A 202 7.23 9.52 -9.57
C VAL A 202 7.53 8.18 -10.25
N ALA A 203 6.73 7.80 -11.24
CA ALA A 203 6.91 6.55 -11.95
C ALA A 203 8.29 6.49 -12.63
N GLU A 204 8.68 7.53 -13.37
CA GLU A 204 9.98 7.62 -14.03
C GLU A 204 11.14 7.49 -13.04
N MET A 205 11.07 8.21 -11.92
CA MET A 205 12.06 8.14 -10.85
C MET A 205 12.19 6.71 -10.30
N MET A 206 11.07 6.06 -10.00
CA MET A 206 11.03 4.72 -9.43
C MET A 206 11.53 3.65 -10.40
N PHE A 207 11.22 3.76 -11.71
CA PHE A 207 11.75 2.85 -12.71
C PHE A 207 13.27 3.03 -12.92
N ARG A 208 13.78 4.27 -12.91
CA ARG A 208 15.23 4.52 -12.93
C ARG A 208 15.91 3.95 -11.69
N LEU A 209 15.30 4.09 -10.53
CA LEU A 209 15.81 3.51 -9.28
C LEU A 209 15.81 1.99 -9.32
N ALA A 210 14.78 1.33 -9.85
CA ALA A 210 14.76 -0.12 -10.01
C ALA A 210 15.92 -0.63 -10.90
N VAL A 211 16.24 0.09 -11.97
CA VAL A 211 17.43 -0.18 -12.81
C VAL A 211 18.72 0.00 -12.01
N ARG A 212 18.84 1.09 -11.26
CA ARG A 212 20.00 1.37 -10.41
C ARG A 212 20.22 0.29 -9.34
N VAL A 213 19.15 -0.18 -8.69
CA VAL A 213 19.21 -1.29 -7.71
C VAL A 213 19.84 -2.51 -8.37
N ARG A 214 19.38 -2.90 -9.56
CA ARG A 214 19.98 -4.03 -10.29
C ARG A 214 21.44 -3.82 -10.60
N ASP A 215 21.80 -2.67 -11.16
CA ASP A 215 23.15 -2.41 -11.65
C ASP A 215 24.17 -2.31 -10.50
N GLU A 216 23.77 -1.81 -9.33
CA GLU A 216 24.68 -1.60 -8.19
C GLU A 216 24.66 -2.72 -7.12
N THR A 217 23.64 -3.57 -7.11
CA THR A 217 23.47 -4.61 -6.08
C THR A 217 23.35 -6.02 -6.66
N GLY A 218 23.07 -6.15 -7.96
CA GLY A 218 22.72 -7.41 -8.61
C GLY A 218 21.27 -7.87 -8.35
N VAL A 219 20.51 -7.16 -7.51
CA VAL A 219 19.12 -7.50 -7.17
C VAL A 219 18.15 -7.00 -8.24
N SER A 220 17.31 -7.89 -8.77
CA SER A 220 16.21 -7.50 -9.66
C SER A 220 14.93 -7.27 -8.87
N VAL A 221 14.29 -6.12 -9.10
CA VAL A 221 12.99 -5.78 -8.53
C VAL A 221 11.89 -6.38 -9.42
N GLU A 222 10.97 -7.15 -8.84
CA GLU A 222 9.87 -7.82 -9.56
C GLU A 222 8.60 -6.98 -9.68
N PHE A 223 8.39 -6.02 -8.77
CA PHE A 223 7.31 -5.04 -8.88
C PHE A 223 7.70 -3.68 -8.28
N VAL A 224 7.09 -2.63 -8.82
CA VAL A 224 7.20 -1.27 -8.30
C VAL A 224 5.81 -0.85 -7.81
N ASN A 225 5.70 -0.57 -6.52
CA ASN A 225 4.52 -0.03 -5.88
C ASN A 225 4.66 1.50 -5.79
N LEU A 226 3.76 2.23 -6.44
CA LEU A 226 3.80 3.69 -6.55
C LEU A 226 2.92 4.41 -5.51
N GLY A 227 2.35 3.67 -4.55
CA GLY A 227 1.47 4.18 -3.50
C GLY A 227 0.05 3.63 -3.54
#